data_AF-A0A1V1T4Z4-F1
#
_entry.id   AF-A0A1V1T4Z4-F1
#
_cell.length_a   1.000
_cell.length_b   1.000
_cell.length_c   1.000
_cell.angle_alpha   90.00
_cell.angle_beta   90.00
_cell.angle_gamma   90.00
#
_symmetry.space_group_name_H-M   'P 1'
#
loop_
_entity.id
_entity.type
_entity.pdbx_description
1 polymer ?
#
loop_
_entity_poly.entity_id
_entity_poly.type
_entity_poly.pdbx_seq_one_letter_code
_entity_poly.pdbx_strand_id
1 'polypeptide(L)'
;MSPQTLLLWHMTALKLHAPLDLCGLQERYYKLNTPPGPKSQSTLRPWKVAKIARIALWHSAQIARIVSSEFALDRSTPRVRLNPLLVPALLMSAAVVCGYAYHTRLCPLCTGSGPIDLVNVFGAPDDCERLEHWLEEGKELVNWGLDVFTGFPVCQCSIVLLSNWFREFLTEDRRADAALVLFLDELKAGLW
;
A
#
# COMPACT_ATOMS: atom_id res chain seq x y z
N MET A 1 -15.44 -5.27 -16.57
CA MET A 1 -14.47 -6.23 -16.00
C MET A 1 -14.92 -6.57 -14.58
N SER A 2 -14.78 -7.81 -14.10
CA SER A 2 -15.21 -8.13 -12.72
C SER A 2 -14.21 -7.56 -11.71
N PRO A 3 -14.63 -7.24 -10.46
CA PRO A 3 -13.73 -6.78 -9.40
C PRO A 3 -12.59 -7.77 -9.12
N GLN A 4 -12.87 -9.07 -9.22
CA GLN A 4 -11.87 -10.14 -9.04
C GLN A 4 -10.78 -10.11 -10.11
N THR A 5 -11.16 -9.98 -11.39
CA THR A 5 -10.20 -9.88 -12.50
C THR A 5 -9.34 -8.62 -12.36
N LEU A 6 -9.94 -7.50 -11.97
CA LEU A 6 -9.22 -6.25 -11.74
C LEU A 6 -8.24 -6.38 -10.56
N LEU A 7 -8.68 -6.96 -9.44
CA LEU A 7 -7.82 -7.19 -8.28
C LEU A 7 -6.63 -8.08 -8.63
N LEU A 8 -6.84 -9.19 -9.35
CA LEU A 8 -5.76 -10.07 -9.84
C LEU A 8 -4.75 -9.31 -10.71
N TRP A 9 -5.24 -8.44 -11.59
CA TRP A 9 -4.38 -7.61 -12.42
C TRP A 9 -3.48 -6.70 -11.58
N HIS A 10 -4.04 -5.96 -10.62
CA HIS A 10 -3.25 -5.11 -9.73
C HIS A 10 -2.29 -5.91 -8.84
N MET A 11 -2.72 -7.05 -8.30
CA MET A 11 -1.83 -7.94 -7.52
C MET A 11 -0.65 -8.43 -8.36
N THR A 12 -0.89 -8.78 -9.62
CA THR A 12 0.16 -9.22 -10.54
C THR A 12 1.14 -8.09 -10.84
N ALA A 13 0.63 -6.88 -11.08
CA ALA A 13 1.46 -5.70 -11.27
C ALA A 13 2.28 -5.36 -10.01
N LEU A 14 1.72 -5.51 -8.81
CA LEU A 14 2.48 -5.37 -7.57
C LEU A 14 3.65 -6.34 -7.49
N LYS A 15 3.45 -7.62 -7.86
CA LYS A 15 4.54 -8.61 -7.87
C LYS A 15 5.64 -8.29 -8.88
N LEU A 16 5.31 -7.58 -9.96
CA LEU A 16 6.27 -7.15 -10.96
C LEU A 16 7.08 -5.91 -10.53
N HIS A 17 6.48 -5.01 -9.76
CA HIS A 17 7.04 -3.69 -9.47
C HIS A 17 7.52 -3.49 -8.02
N ALA A 18 7.07 -4.32 -7.08
CA ALA A 18 7.52 -4.31 -5.69
C ALA A 18 8.71 -5.27 -5.48
N PRO A 19 9.61 -5.01 -4.52
CA PRO A 19 10.66 -5.94 -4.16
C PRO A 19 10.07 -7.26 -3.71
N LEU A 20 10.74 -8.36 -4.08
CA LEU A 20 10.32 -9.71 -3.70
C LEU A 20 10.20 -9.87 -2.20
N ASP A 21 11.05 -9.16 -1.44
CA ASP A 21 11.00 -9.15 0.01
C ASP A 21 9.61 -8.70 0.51
N LEU A 22 9.02 -7.63 -0.06
CA LEU A 22 7.67 -7.17 0.33
C LEU A 22 6.58 -8.19 -0.03
N CYS A 23 6.77 -8.92 -1.14
CA CYS A 23 5.87 -9.99 -1.54
C CYS A 23 5.96 -11.21 -0.61
N GLY A 24 7.10 -11.40 0.08
CA GLY A 24 7.28 -12.44 1.10
C GLY A 24 6.30 -12.34 2.27
N LEU A 25 5.67 -11.18 2.50
CA LEU A 25 4.61 -11.04 3.51
C LEU A 25 3.38 -11.92 3.19
N GLN A 26 3.04 -12.05 1.90
CA GLN A 26 1.96 -12.93 1.46
C GLN A 26 2.28 -14.41 1.77
N GLU A 27 3.55 -14.81 1.60
CA GLU A 27 3.98 -16.16 1.95
C GLU A 27 3.86 -16.44 3.44
N ARG A 28 4.22 -15.47 4.30
CA ARG A 28 4.09 -15.58 5.76
C ARG A 28 2.62 -15.62 6.21
N TYR A 29 1.73 -14.90 5.53
CA TYR A 29 0.28 -15.00 5.76
C TYR A 29 -0.24 -16.42 5.52
N TYR A 30 0.19 -17.07 4.44
CA TYR A 30 -0.22 -18.46 4.14
C TYR A 30 0.57 -19.51 4.93
N LYS A 31 1.81 -19.22 5.32
CA LYS A 31 2.72 -20.11 6.04
C LYS A 31 3.09 -19.49 7.39
N LEU A 32 2.28 -19.80 8.39
CA LEU A 32 2.32 -19.25 9.75
C LEU A 32 3.62 -19.44 10.56
N ASN A 33 4.70 -19.99 9.98
CA ASN A 33 5.92 -20.36 10.73
C ASN A 33 7.19 -20.28 9.88
N THR A 34 7.22 -19.52 8.77
CA THR A 34 8.48 -19.37 8.03
C THR A 34 9.33 -18.30 8.70
N PRO A 35 10.44 -18.67 9.38
CA PRO A 35 11.36 -17.67 9.91
C PRO A 35 11.85 -16.78 8.78
N PRO A 36 12.15 -15.49 9.05
CA PRO A 36 12.70 -14.61 8.04
C PRO A 36 13.95 -15.26 7.46
N GLY A 37 13.93 -15.56 6.16
CA GLY A 37 15.10 -16.03 5.44
C GLY A 37 16.23 -14.99 5.53
N PRO A 38 17.49 -15.38 5.27
CA PRO A 38 18.62 -14.47 5.28
C PRO A 38 18.33 -13.29 4.34
N LYS A 39 18.19 -12.10 4.95
CA LYS A 39 17.76 -10.90 4.24
C LYS A 39 18.91 -10.39 3.38
N SER A 40 18.71 -10.37 2.06
CA SER A 40 19.60 -9.63 1.18
C SER A 40 19.49 -8.13 1.54
N GLN A 41 20.60 -7.39 1.44
CA GLN A 41 20.72 -5.98 1.82
C GLN A 41 19.46 -5.16 1.50
N SER A 42 19.01 -4.29 2.42
CA SER A 42 17.76 -3.50 2.34
C SER A 42 17.46 -2.96 0.93
N THR A 43 16.69 -3.69 0.14
CA THR A 43 16.37 -3.34 -1.26
C THR A 43 15.38 -2.17 -1.35
N LEU A 44 14.76 -1.80 -0.23
CA LEU A 44 13.68 -0.81 -0.16
C LEU A 44 14.16 0.63 -0.31
N ARG A 45 15.32 0.97 0.25
CA ARG A 45 15.87 2.33 0.16
C ARG A 45 16.12 2.78 -1.29
N PRO A 46 16.82 2.01 -2.14
CA PRO A 46 16.98 2.38 -3.54
C PRO A 46 15.67 2.22 -4.33
N TRP A 47 14.82 1.26 -3.97
CA TRP A 47 13.53 1.07 -4.64
C TRP A 47 12.61 2.29 -4.52
N LYS A 48 12.47 2.90 -3.34
CA LYS A 48 11.49 3.98 -3.08
C LYS A 48 11.57 5.18 -4.04
N VAL A 49 12.76 5.48 -4.56
CA VAL A 49 12.99 6.63 -5.46
C VAL A 49 12.74 6.27 -6.93
N ALA A 50 12.67 4.98 -7.25
CA ALA A 50 12.49 4.50 -8.61
C ALA A 50 11.04 4.63 -9.07
N LYS A 51 10.86 4.77 -10.39
CA LYS A 51 9.55 4.76 -11.07
C LYS A 51 8.72 3.54 -10.70
N ILE A 52 9.35 2.37 -10.62
CA ILE A 52 8.67 1.12 -10.25
C ILE A 52 8.01 1.17 -8.86
N ALA A 53 8.57 1.91 -7.90
CA ALA A 53 7.95 2.06 -6.59
C ALA A 53 6.69 2.91 -6.64
N ARG A 54 6.67 3.94 -7.49
CA ARG A 54 5.49 4.79 -7.71
C ARG A 54 4.38 4.02 -8.42
N ILE A 55 4.73 3.23 -9.43
CA ILE A 55 3.79 2.31 -10.10
C ILE A 55 3.21 1.33 -9.08
N ALA A 56 4.04 0.70 -8.24
CA ALA A 56 3.56 -0.20 -7.19
C ALA A 56 2.64 0.52 -6.19
N LEU A 57 2.97 1.75 -5.79
CA LEU A 57 2.13 2.54 -4.90
C LEU A 57 0.77 2.88 -5.54
N TRP A 58 0.74 3.20 -6.83
CA TRP A 58 -0.51 3.40 -7.56
C TRP A 58 -1.37 2.14 -7.60
N HIS A 59 -0.82 0.97 -7.98
CA HIS A 59 -1.59 -0.29 -7.97
C HIS A 59 -2.09 -0.65 -6.56
N SER A 60 -1.32 -0.31 -5.51
CA SER A 60 -1.75 -0.46 -4.13
C SER A 60 -2.98 0.39 -3.82
N ALA A 61 -2.98 1.65 -4.25
CA ALA A 61 -4.14 2.54 -4.11
C ALA A 61 -5.37 2.01 -4.84
N GLN A 62 -5.20 1.43 -6.03
CA GLN A 62 -6.31 0.82 -6.77
C GLN A 62 -6.88 -0.43 -6.08
N ILE A 63 -6.02 -1.30 -5.53
CA ILE A 63 -6.46 -2.42 -4.68
C ILE A 63 -7.27 -1.91 -3.50
N ALA A 64 -6.72 -0.93 -2.78
CA ALA A 64 -7.36 -0.33 -1.63
C ALA A 64 -8.75 0.25 -1.98
N ARG A 65 -8.88 0.93 -3.11
CA ARG A 65 -10.16 1.46 -3.63
C ARG A 65 -11.18 0.36 -3.92
N ILE A 66 -10.76 -0.72 -4.59
CA ILE A 66 -11.62 -1.87 -4.89
C ILE A 66 -12.08 -2.51 -3.57
N VAL A 67 -11.15 -2.80 -2.66
CA VAL A 67 -11.46 -3.42 -1.37
C VAL A 67 -12.41 -2.55 -0.56
N SER A 68 -12.15 -1.25 -0.41
CA SER A 68 -13.05 -0.34 0.31
C SER A 68 -14.45 -0.29 -0.29
N SER A 69 -14.55 -0.34 -1.63
CA SER A 69 -15.85 -0.37 -2.31
C SER A 69 -16.60 -1.68 -2.06
N GLU A 70 -15.91 -2.82 -2.13
CA GLU A 70 -16.47 -4.14 -1.83
C GLU A 70 -16.95 -4.23 -0.36
N PHE A 71 -16.16 -3.75 0.60
CA PHE A 71 -16.57 -3.69 2.01
C PHE A 71 -17.73 -2.71 2.28
N ALA A 72 -17.79 -1.58 1.56
CA ALA A 72 -18.92 -0.66 1.67
C ALA A 72 -20.24 -1.30 1.19
N LEU A 73 -20.18 -2.17 0.18
CA LEU A 73 -21.33 -2.93 -0.32
C LEU A 73 -21.79 -4.02 0.67
N ASP A 74 -20.89 -4.55 1.51
CA ASP A 74 -21.20 -5.61 2.50
C ASP A 74 -22.21 -5.15 3.57
N ARG A 75 -22.24 -3.84 3.89
CA ARG A 75 -23.28 -3.27 4.77
C ARG A 75 -24.71 -3.39 4.22
N SER A 76 -24.85 -3.74 2.94
CA SER A 76 -26.14 -3.82 2.24
C SER A 76 -26.46 -5.19 1.63
N THR A 77 -25.48 -6.10 1.49
CA THR A 77 -25.71 -7.44 0.89
C THR A 77 -24.75 -8.52 1.42
N PRO A 78 -25.22 -9.74 1.74
CA PRO A 78 -24.41 -10.82 2.32
C PRO A 78 -23.41 -11.49 1.33
N ARG A 79 -23.15 -10.86 0.17
CA ARG A 79 -22.40 -11.48 -0.95
C ARG A 79 -20.87 -11.31 -0.85
N VAL A 80 -20.37 -10.44 0.02
CA VAL A 80 -18.94 -10.06 0.06
C VAL A 80 -18.05 -11.10 0.75
N ARG A 81 -18.65 -12.09 1.45
CA ARG A 81 -17.95 -13.24 2.04
C ARG A 81 -17.24 -14.18 1.04
N LEU A 82 -17.25 -13.91 -0.27
CA LEU A 82 -16.86 -14.87 -1.31
C LEU A 82 -15.66 -14.48 -2.18
N ASN A 83 -15.04 -13.31 -2.01
CA ASN A 83 -13.83 -12.99 -2.77
C ASN A 83 -12.56 -13.34 -1.95
N PRO A 84 -11.93 -14.51 -2.20
CA PRO A 84 -10.77 -14.97 -1.43
C PRO A 84 -9.51 -14.12 -1.65
N LEU A 85 -9.56 -13.16 -2.59
CA LEU A 85 -8.42 -12.32 -2.94
C LEU A 85 -8.36 -11.01 -2.17
N LEU A 86 -9.45 -10.59 -1.50
CA LEU A 86 -9.52 -9.27 -0.83
C LEU A 86 -8.42 -9.11 0.23
N VAL A 87 -8.37 -10.05 1.19
CA VAL A 87 -7.40 -9.99 2.30
C VAL A 87 -5.95 -10.10 1.79
N PRO A 88 -5.59 -11.07 0.92
CA PRO A 88 -4.23 -11.14 0.37
C PRO A 88 -3.84 -9.89 -0.44
N ALA A 89 -4.74 -9.36 -1.27
CA ALA A 89 -4.46 -8.16 -2.06
C ALA A 89 -4.23 -6.95 -1.14
N LEU A 90 -5.10 -6.78 -0.15
CA LEU A 90 -5.00 -5.66 0.79
C LEU A 90 -3.71 -5.75 1.62
N LEU A 91 -3.32 -6.95 2.06
CA LEU A 91 -2.06 -7.15 2.79
C LEU A 91 -0.84 -6.81 1.92
N MET A 92 -0.83 -7.19 0.64
CA MET A 92 0.22 -6.79 -0.31
C MET A 92 0.28 -5.27 -0.49
N SER A 93 -0.88 -4.64 -0.67
CA SER A 93 -1.00 -3.18 -0.75
C SER A 93 -0.45 -2.50 0.51
N ALA A 94 -0.81 -3.01 1.70
CA ALA A 94 -0.35 -2.49 2.98
C ALA A 94 1.18 -2.55 3.10
N ALA A 95 1.80 -3.67 2.70
CA ALA A 95 3.25 -3.84 2.71
C ALA A 95 3.96 -2.81 1.83
N VAL A 96 3.48 -2.63 0.59
CA VAL A 96 4.02 -1.67 -0.37
C VAL A 96 3.90 -0.25 0.14
N VAL A 97 2.71 0.13 0.60
CA VAL A 97 2.42 1.50 1.06
C VAL A 97 3.20 1.82 2.33
N CYS A 98 3.18 0.95 3.33
CA CYS A 98 3.90 1.17 4.58
C CYS A 98 5.43 1.13 4.36
N GLY A 99 5.94 0.22 3.54
CA GLY A 99 7.37 0.17 3.19
C GLY A 99 7.83 1.41 2.44
N TYR A 100 7.04 1.87 1.46
CA TYR A 100 7.30 3.12 0.74
C TYR A 100 7.27 4.34 1.68
N ALA A 101 6.20 4.46 2.47
CA ALA A 101 6.01 5.57 3.40
C ALA A 101 7.12 5.63 4.46
N TYR A 102 7.54 4.49 5.00
CA TYR A 102 8.56 4.41 6.05
C TYR A 102 9.88 5.07 5.63
N HIS A 103 10.24 4.97 4.35
CA HIS A 103 11.46 5.57 3.83
C HIS A 103 11.24 6.94 3.16
N THR A 104 10.01 7.46 3.13
CA THR A 104 9.67 8.72 2.48
C THR A 104 9.50 9.83 3.51
N ARG A 105 10.23 10.94 3.33
CA ARG A 105 10.20 12.13 4.21
C ARG A 105 10.01 13.40 3.40
N LEU A 106 8.98 13.40 2.55
CA LEU A 106 8.74 14.48 1.59
C LEU A 106 7.64 15.44 2.02
N CYS A 107 6.83 15.11 3.04
CA CYS A 107 5.73 15.99 3.44
C CYS A 107 6.21 17.23 4.21
N PRO A 108 5.42 18.33 4.21
CA PRO A 108 5.74 19.57 4.93
C PRO A 108 6.06 19.36 6.42
N LEU A 109 5.38 18.41 7.07
CA LEU A 109 5.65 18.07 8.48
C LEU A 109 7.04 17.46 8.69
N CYS A 110 7.59 16.75 7.71
CA CYS A 110 8.92 16.14 7.79
C CYS A 110 10.04 17.08 7.34
N THR A 111 9.78 17.94 6.36
CA THR A 111 10.79 18.81 5.74
C THR A 111 10.79 20.23 6.31
N GLY A 112 9.72 20.66 6.98
CA GLY A 112 9.50 22.06 7.36
C GLY A 112 9.30 23.00 6.16
N SER A 113 9.07 22.45 4.96
CA SER A 113 8.85 23.23 3.75
C SER A 113 7.42 23.76 3.66
N GLY A 114 7.21 24.75 2.77
CA GLY A 114 5.89 25.29 2.46
C GLY A 114 4.95 24.28 1.78
N PRO A 115 3.76 24.73 1.34
CA PRO A 115 2.78 23.88 0.67
C PRO A 115 3.42 23.15 -0.53
N ILE A 116 3.16 21.85 -0.64
CA ILE A 116 3.61 20.99 -1.72
C ILE A 116 2.39 20.52 -2.49
N ASP A 117 2.53 20.45 -3.81
CA ASP A 117 1.51 19.86 -4.67
C ASP A 117 1.22 18.40 -4.30
N LEU A 118 -0.07 18.09 -4.22
CA LEU A 118 -0.59 16.78 -3.81
C LEU A 118 -1.15 16.01 -4.99
N VAL A 119 -0.71 14.76 -5.14
CA VAL A 119 -1.34 13.78 -6.06
C VAL A 119 -2.16 12.79 -5.24
N ASN A 120 -3.47 12.80 -5.48
CA ASN A 120 -4.36 11.80 -4.90
C ASN A 120 -4.32 10.51 -5.73
N VAL A 121 -3.45 9.57 -5.37
CA VAL A 121 -3.32 8.28 -6.08
C VAL A 121 -4.53 7.36 -5.92
N PHE A 122 -5.39 7.62 -4.94
CA PHE A 122 -6.58 6.82 -4.65
C PHE A 122 -7.77 7.26 -5.52
N GLY A 123 -7.97 8.58 -5.64
CA GLY A 123 -9.11 9.18 -6.35
C GLY A 123 -8.80 9.72 -7.75
N ALA A 124 -7.53 9.73 -8.19
CA ALA A 124 -7.18 10.25 -9.51
C ALA A 124 -7.88 9.45 -10.64
N PRO A 125 -8.46 10.14 -11.64
CA PRO A 125 -8.96 9.48 -12.84
C PRO A 125 -7.80 8.95 -13.70
N ASP A 126 -8.11 8.04 -14.62
CA ASP A 126 -7.10 7.35 -15.44
C ASP A 126 -6.33 8.31 -16.37
N ASP A 127 -6.93 9.44 -16.74
CA ASP A 127 -6.37 10.51 -17.60
C ASP A 127 -5.78 11.68 -16.80
N CYS A 128 -5.47 11.47 -15.52
CA CYS A 128 -4.91 12.51 -14.66
C CYS A 128 -3.43 12.80 -15.03
N GLU A 129 -3.19 13.89 -15.76
CA GLU A 129 -1.82 14.34 -16.13
C GLU A 129 -0.88 14.45 -14.92
N ARG A 130 -1.40 14.88 -13.76
CA ARG A 130 -0.62 14.97 -12.51
C ARG A 130 -0.18 13.60 -12.01
N LEU A 131 -1.06 12.61 -12.11
CA LEU A 131 -0.71 11.24 -11.74
C LEU A 131 0.38 10.69 -12.67
N GLU A 132 0.25 10.92 -13.99
CA GLU A 132 1.27 10.52 -14.97
C GLU A 132 2.62 11.18 -14.69
N HIS A 133 2.61 12.50 -14.49
CA HIS A 133 3.80 13.27 -14.17
C HIS A 133 4.46 12.79 -12.86
N TRP A 134 3.67 12.53 -11.83
CA TRP A 134 4.20 11.97 -10.58
C TRP A 134 4.77 10.56 -10.79
N LEU A 135 4.10 9.69 -11.56
CA LEU A 135 4.63 8.35 -11.88
C LEU A 135 6.01 8.45 -12.57
N GLU A 136 6.18 9.39 -13.49
CA GLU A 136 7.46 9.60 -14.17
C GLU A 136 8.53 10.25 -13.27
N GLU A 137 8.21 11.38 -12.63
CA GLU A 137 9.22 12.22 -11.98
C GLU A 137 9.32 12.05 -10.46
N GLY A 138 8.23 11.69 -9.80
CA GLY A 138 8.18 11.47 -8.34
C GLY A 138 8.43 12.71 -7.47
N LYS A 139 8.17 13.92 -7.99
CA LYS A 139 8.42 15.18 -7.28
C LYS A 139 7.27 15.62 -6.35
N GLU A 140 6.04 15.26 -6.67
CA GLU A 140 4.85 15.63 -5.90
C GLU A 140 4.66 14.76 -4.64
N LEU A 141 3.99 15.30 -3.63
CA LEU A 141 3.62 14.56 -2.44
C LEU A 141 2.38 13.71 -2.72
N VAL A 142 2.43 12.45 -2.34
CA VAL A 142 1.32 11.53 -2.53
C VAL A 142 0.36 11.62 -1.36
N ASN A 143 -0.94 11.71 -1.66
CA ASN A 143 -2.02 11.62 -0.69
C ASN A 143 -2.73 10.27 -0.78
N TRP A 144 -2.98 9.65 0.37
CA TRP A 144 -3.74 8.40 0.51
C TRP A 144 -5.09 8.69 1.16
N GLY A 145 -6.17 8.52 0.41
CA GLY A 145 -7.53 8.72 0.90
C GLY A 145 -8.48 9.08 -0.23
N LEU A 146 -9.79 9.03 0.03
CA LEU A 146 -10.83 9.27 -0.98
C LEU A 146 -10.70 10.66 -1.62
N ASP A 147 -10.32 11.66 -0.83
CA ASP A 147 -10.08 13.02 -1.29
C ASP A 147 -8.82 13.63 -0.64
N VAL A 148 -8.45 14.83 -1.12
CA VAL A 148 -7.25 15.56 -0.70
C VAL A 148 -7.37 16.09 0.74
N PHE A 149 -8.58 16.25 1.26
CA PHE A 149 -8.85 16.84 2.57
C PHE A 149 -9.00 15.79 3.69
N THR A 150 -9.45 14.58 3.34
CA THR A 150 -9.63 13.45 4.26
C THR A 150 -8.51 12.43 4.21
N GLY A 151 -7.63 12.53 3.22
CA GLY A 151 -6.46 11.68 3.10
C GLY A 151 -5.29 12.07 4.00
N PHE A 152 -4.32 11.18 4.06
CA PHE A 152 -3.06 11.38 4.77
C PHE A 152 -1.88 11.22 3.81
N PRO A 153 -0.79 11.99 3.99
CA PRO A 153 0.35 11.91 3.10
C PRO A 153 1.02 10.53 3.20
N VAL A 154 1.45 9.97 2.07
CA VAL A 154 2.26 8.74 2.05
C VAL A 154 3.69 9.09 2.46
N CYS A 155 3.88 9.26 3.76
CA CYS A 155 5.11 9.75 4.37
C CYS A 155 5.34 9.09 5.72
N GLN A 156 6.60 9.05 6.17
CA GLN A 156 6.99 8.34 7.39
C GLN A 156 6.25 8.84 8.63
N CYS A 157 5.99 10.15 8.74
CA CYS A 157 5.24 10.73 9.86
C CYS A 157 3.79 10.23 9.95
N SER A 158 3.22 9.73 8.85
CA SER A 158 1.84 9.25 8.77
C SER A 158 1.76 7.73 8.76
N ILE A 159 2.86 7.01 9.03
CA ILE A 159 2.87 5.55 8.95
C ILE A 159 1.86 4.89 9.89
N VAL A 160 1.61 5.48 11.06
CA VAL A 160 0.60 4.98 12.01
C VAL A 160 -0.81 5.16 11.47
N LEU A 161 -1.10 6.28 10.79
CA LEU A 161 -2.41 6.51 10.17
C LEU A 161 -2.62 5.58 8.97
N LEU A 162 -1.59 5.45 8.11
CA LEU A 162 -1.59 4.53 6.98
C LEU A 162 -1.81 3.09 7.42
N SER A 163 -1.07 2.62 8.44
CA SER A 163 -1.23 1.25 8.93
C SER A 163 -2.60 1.03 9.57
N ASN A 164 -3.10 1.97 10.38
CA ASN A 164 -4.42 1.87 10.98
C ASN A 164 -5.52 1.76 9.92
N TRP A 165 -5.44 2.53 8.83
CA TRP A 165 -6.38 2.44 7.72
C TRP A 165 -6.45 1.02 7.13
N PHE A 166 -5.31 0.37 6.89
CA PHE A 166 -5.31 -1.03 6.43
C PHE A 166 -5.85 -1.98 7.48
N ARG A 167 -5.50 -1.77 8.74
CA ARG A 167 -5.91 -2.65 9.84
C ARG A 167 -7.43 -2.65 10.04
N GLU A 168 -8.12 -1.52 9.84
CA GLU A 168 -9.59 -1.46 9.90
C GLU A 168 -10.29 -2.51 9.02
N PHE A 169 -9.70 -2.85 7.87
CA PHE A 169 -10.22 -3.88 6.98
C PHE A 169 -9.62 -5.28 7.26
N LEU A 170 -8.37 -5.34 7.76
CA LEU A 170 -7.69 -6.60 8.05
C LEU A 170 -8.06 -7.21 9.40
N THR A 171 -8.67 -6.47 10.34
CA THR A 171 -9.00 -6.99 11.68
C THR A 171 -9.94 -8.20 11.65
N GLU A 172 -10.73 -8.35 10.59
CA GLU A 172 -11.60 -9.51 10.37
C GLU A 172 -10.78 -10.81 10.12
N ASP A 173 -9.54 -10.69 9.65
CA ASP A 173 -8.58 -11.79 9.49
C ASP A 173 -7.37 -11.59 10.42
N ARG A 174 -7.42 -12.24 11.59
CA ARG A 174 -6.36 -12.17 12.61
C ARG A 174 -4.97 -12.52 12.07
N ARG A 175 -4.85 -13.39 11.07
CA ARG A 175 -3.55 -13.77 10.51
C ARG A 175 -2.99 -12.64 9.65
N ALA A 176 -3.85 -11.98 8.88
CA ALA A 176 -3.43 -10.85 8.05
C ALA A 176 -3.06 -9.63 8.91
N ASP A 177 -3.85 -9.32 9.95
CA ASP A 177 -3.51 -8.25 10.90
C ASP A 177 -2.16 -8.53 11.59
N ALA A 178 -1.95 -9.75 12.10
CA ALA A 178 -0.70 -10.15 12.73
C ALA A 178 0.51 -10.07 11.77
N ALA A 179 0.33 -10.46 10.51
CA ALA A 179 1.37 -10.35 9.50
C ALA A 179 1.75 -8.88 9.26
N LEU A 180 0.78 -7.98 9.14
CA LEU A 180 1.04 -6.55 8.97
C LEU A 180 1.76 -5.95 10.20
N VAL A 181 1.33 -6.29 11.41
CA VAL A 181 1.99 -5.85 12.65
C VAL A 181 3.44 -6.30 12.69
N LEU A 182 3.71 -7.58 12.41
CA LEU A 182 5.06 -8.12 12.34
C LEU A 182 5.91 -7.37 11.31
N PHE A 183 5.37 -7.12 10.12
CA PHE A 183 6.07 -6.36 9.09
C PHE A 183 6.44 -4.93 9.55
N LEU A 184 5.51 -4.22 10.20
CA LEU A 184 5.75 -2.88 10.72
C LEU A 184 6.82 -2.87 11.81
N ASP A 185 6.83 -3.88 12.68
CA ASP A 185 7.84 -4.00 13.73
C ASP A 185 9.22 -4.33 13.15
N GLU A 186 9.28 -5.16 12.10
CA GLU A 186 10.53 -5.40 11.38
C GLU A 186 11.03 -4.15 10.65
N LEU A 187 10.15 -3.34 10.05
CA LEU A 187 10.52 -2.05 9.44
C LEU A 187 11.15 -1.11 10.49
N LYS A 188 10.53 -0.99 11.67
CA LYS A 188 11.04 -0.20 12.79
C LYS A 188 12.39 -0.70 13.29
N ALA A 189 12.56 -2.02 13.35
CA ALA A 189 13.83 -2.65 13.72
C ALA A 189 14.92 -2.52 12.65
N GLY A 190 14.63 -1.89 11.50
CA GLY A 190 15.59 -1.68 10.43
C GLY A 190 15.98 -2.97 9.71
N LEU A 191 15.12 -3.99 9.77
CA LEU A 191 15.37 -5.29 9.14
C LEU A 191 14.97 -5.30 7.66
N TRP A 192 14.83 -4.14 7.01
CA TRP A 192 14.20 -3.95 5.71
C TRP A 192 14.81 -2.77 4.95
#